data_AF-N8Z3Y9-F1
#
_entry.id   AF-N8Z3Y9-F1
#
_cell.length_a   1.000
_cell.length_b   1.000
_cell.length_c   1.000
_cell.angle_alpha   90.00
_cell.angle_beta   90.00
_cell.angle_gamma   90.00
#
_symmetry.space_group_name_H-M   'P 1'
#
loop_
_entity.id
_entity.type
_entity.pdbx_description
1 polymer ?
#
loop_
_entity_poly.entity_id
_entity_poly.type
_entity_poly.pdbx_seq_one_letter_code
_entity_poly.pdbx_strand_id
1 'polypeptide(L)' 'MNQFNPPKYIRNLYIQYGENPFILLSKFICAARRHKWKKEEIDRVISAAKKGNYINLIRILRSHVQD' A
#
# COMPACT_ATOMS: atom_id res chain seq x y z
N MET A 1 3.25 -9.74 -3.15
CA MET A 1 2.12 -10.53 -3.67
C MET A 1 0.86 -9.76 -3.33
N ASN A 2 0.02 -9.47 -4.33
CA ASN A 2 -1.21 -8.70 -4.12
C ASN A 2 -2.14 -9.56 -3.26
N GLN A 3 -2.54 -9.04 -2.09
CA GLN A 3 -3.30 -9.80 -1.09
C GLN A 3 -4.80 -9.93 -1.41
N PHE A 4 -5.26 -9.42 -2.56
CA PHE A 4 -6.65 -9.44 -2.97
C PHE A 4 -6.86 -10.31 -4.21
N ASN A 5 -8.03 -10.97 -4.27
CA ASN A 5 -8.50 -11.70 -5.43
C ASN A 5 -9.98 -11.29 -5.68
N PRO A 6 -10.32 -10.54 -6.75
CA PRO A 6 -9.43 -10.04 -7.81
C PRO A 6 -8.42 -9.00 -7.29
N PRO A 7 -7.24 -8.88 -7.93
CA PRO A 7 -6.20 -7.98 -7.49
C PRO A 7 -6.64 -6.52 -7.58
N LYS A 8 -6.42 -5.77 -6.50
CA LYS A 8 -6.74 -4.34 -6.44
C LYS A 8 -5.48 -3.51 -6.55
N TYR A 9 -5.59 -2.46 -7.35
CA TYR A 9 -4.51 -1.54 -7.64
C TYR A 9 -4.94 -0.09 -7.40
N ILE A 10 -3.99 0.71 -6.96
CA ILE A 10 -4.08 2.15 -6.85
C ILE A 10 -3.29 2.72 -8.02
N ARG A 11 -3.98 3.44 -8.90
CA ARG A 11 -3.33 4.20 -9.97
C ARG A 11 -2.79 5.51 -9.43
N ASN A 12 -1.66 5.96 -9.98
CA ASN A 12 -1.05 7.26 -9.70
C ASN A 12 -0.50 7.42 -8.27
N LEU A 13 0.12 6.37 -7.72
CA LEU A 13 0.77 6.40 -6.40
C LEU A 13 2.25 6.03 -6.53
N TYR A 14 3.15 6.99 -6.43
CA TYR A 14 4.59 6.72 -6.48
C TYR A 14 5.13 6.37 -5.09
N ILE A 15 5.66 5.15 -4.94
CA ILE A 15 6.35 4.66 -3.74
C ILE A 15 7.87 4.72 -4.00
N GLN A 16 8.53 5.72 -3.42
CA GLN A 16 9.98 5.90 -3.51
C GLN A 16 10.72 5.24 -2.33
N TYR A 17 11.89 4.68 -2.63
CA TYR A 17 12.78 4.12 -1.62
C TYR A 17 13.55 5.27 -0.92
N GLY A 18 13.65 5.22 0.41
CA GLY A 18 14.28 6.26 1.23
C GLY A 18 13.27 7.20 1.91
N GLU A 19 11.99 7.19 1.52
CA GLU A 19 10.95 7.93 2.25
C GLU A 19 10.63 7.28 3.60
N ASN A 20 10.23 8.11 4.56
CA ASN A 20 9.83 7.63 5.89
C ASN A 20 8.64 6.64 5.75
N PRO A 21 8.70 5.44 6.36
CA PRO A 21 7.62 4.47 6.29
C PRO A 21 6.25 5.03 6.71
N PHE A 22 6.21 5.98 7.65
CA PHE A 22 4.97 6.65 8.02
C PHE A 22 4.37 7.48 6.86
N ILE A 23 5.21 8.18 6.11
CA ILE A 23 4.79 8.95 4.93
C ILE A 23 4.28 8.01 3.84
N LEU A 24 4.99 6.90 3.57
CA LEU A 24 4.58 5.89 2.59
C LEU A 24 3.20 5.30 2.91
N LEU A 25 2.98 4.93 4.18
CA LEU A 25 1.68 4.43 4.64
C LEU A 25 0.59 5.49 4.48
N SER A 26 0.87 6.74 4.86
CA SER A 26 -0.10 7.83 4.76
C SER A 26 -0.49 8.13 3.30
N LYS A 27 0.49 8.16 2.39
CA LYS A 27 0.25 8.31 0.94
C LYS A 27 -0.63 7.17 0.40
N PHE A 28 -0.33 5.92 0.80
CA PHE A 28 -1.13 4.76 0.41
C PHE A 28 -2.56 4.85 0.93
N ILE A 29 -2.76 5.18 2.21
CA ILE A 29 -4.10 5.33 2.82
C ILE A 29 -4.91 6.40 2.10
N CYS A 30 -4.31 7.57 1.86
CA CYS A 30 -4.99 8.66 1.15
C CYS A 30 -5.36 8.27 -0.28
N ALA A 31 -4.49 7.56 -0.99
CA ALA A 31 -4.78 7.09 -2.34
C ALA A 31 -5.84 5.99 -2.34
N ALA A 32 -5.75 5.02 -1.44
CA ALA A 32 -6.72 3.93 -1.31
C ALA A 32 -8.13 4.46 -1.00
N ARG A 33 -8.23 5.46 -0.11
CA ARG A 33 -9.49 6.16 0.18
C ARG A 33 -10.05 6.87 -1.07
N ARG A 34 -9.21 7.54 -1.86
CA ARG A 34 -9.63 8.16 -3.13
C ARG A 34 -10.15 7.13 -4.15
N HIS A 35 -9.56 5.94 -4.17
CA HIS A 35 -10.00 4.80 -4.98
C HIS A 35 -11.14 3.98 -4.35
N LYS A 36 -11.82 4.51 -3.34
CA LYS A 36 -12.96 3.88 -2.65
C LYS A 36 -12.66 2.49 -2.07
N TRP A 37 -11.42 2.25 -1.63
CA TRP A 37 -11.09 1.03 -0.89
C TRP A 37 -11.79 1.01 0.45
N LYS A 38 -12.24 -0.17 0.88
CA LYS A 38 -12.84 -0.32 2.20
C LYS A 38 -11.77 -0.18 3.28
N LYS A 39 -12.18 0.31 4.45
CA LYS A 39 -11.28 0.48 5.61
C LYS A 39 -10.59 -0.84 5.98
N GLU A 40 -11.31 -1.95 5.93
CA GLU A 40 -10.79 -3.30 6.21
C GLU A 40 -9.70 -3.73 5.22
N GLU A 41 -9.84 -3.37 3.93
CA GLU A 41 -8.85 -3.67 2.90
C GLU A 41 -7.57 -2.88 3.12
N ILE A 42 -7.72 -1.59 3.45
CA ILE A 42 -6.59 -0.72 3.79
C ILE A 42 -5.86 -1.25 5.03
N ASP A 43 -6.60 -1.62 6.07
CA ASP A 43 -6.03 -2.13 7.31
C ASP A 43 -5.26 -3.44 7.10
N ARG A 44 -5.79 -4.34 6.25
CA ARG A 44 -5.13 -5.59 5.89
C ARG A 44 -3.77 -5.36 5.23
N VAL A 45 -3.69 -4.42 4.28
CA VAL A 45 -2.41 -4.06 3.62
C VAL A 45 -1.45 -3.40 4.59
N ILE A 46 -1.92 -2.49 5.46
CA ILE A 46 -1.06 -1.83 6.46
C ILE A 46 -0.52 -2.84 7.45
N SER A 47 -1.36 -3.73 7.95
CA SER A 47 -0.98 -4.78 8.89
C SER A 47 0.06 -5.72 8.27
N ALA A 48 -0.11 -6.09 6.99
CA ALA A 48 0.89 -6.86 6.26
C ALA A 48 2.20 -6.08 6.05
N ALA A 49 2.12 -4.79 5.71
CA ALA A 49 3.28 -3.92 5.50
C ALA A 49 4.08 -3.70 6.80
N LYS A 50 3.40 -3.58 7.94
CA LYS A 50 4.01 -3.42 9.27
C LYS A 50 4.65 -4.69 9.82
N LYS A 51 4.24 -5.87 9.36
CA LYS A 51 4.74 -7.17 9.89
C LYS A 51 6.18 -7.50 9.46
N GLY A 52 6.80 -6.69 8.60
CA GLY A 52 8.16 -6.93 8.13
C GLY A 52 9.04 -5.68 8.14
N ASN A 53 10.25 -5.83 7.60
CA ASN A 53 11.21 -4.73 7.47
C ASN A 53 10.77 -3.71 6.42
N TYR A 54 11.41 -2.53 6.41
CA TYR A 54 11.15 -1.44 5.46
C TYR A 54 11.06 -1.90 4.00
N ILE A 55 11.93 -2.82 3.58
CA ILE A 55 11.92 -3.42 2.24
C ILE A 55 10.61 -4.17 1.97
N ASN A 56 10.11 -4.92 2.95
CA ASN A 56 8.85 -5.65 2.84
C ASN A 56 7.65 -4.70 2.76
N LEU A 57 7.67 -3.59 3.51
CA LEU A 57 6.68 -2.52 3.42
C LEU A 57 6.61 -1.96 1.99
N ILE A 58 7.76 -1.58 1.41
CA ILE A 58 7.81 -1.08 0.03
C ILE A 58 7.32 -2.13 -0.95
N ARG A 59 7.75 -3.38 -0.79
CA ARG A 59 7.35 -4.48 -1.67
C ARG A 59 5.84 -4.72 -1.66
N ILE A 60 5.22 -4.65 -0.48
CA ILE A 60 3.77 -4.81 -0.32
C ILE A 60 3.04 -3.63 -0.97
N LEU A 61 3.43 -2.40 -0.65
CA LEU A 61 2.81 -1.20 -1.21
C LEU A 61 2.91 -1.19 -2.74
N ARG A 62 4.10 -1.45 -3.31
CA ARG A 62 4.30 -1.54 -4.77
C ARG A 62 3.45 -2.62 -5.42
N SER A 63 3.17 -3.73 -4.75
CA SER A 63 2.31 -4.77 -5.33
C SER A 63 0.83 -4.37 -5.46
N HIS A 64 0.44 -3.27 -4.80
CA HIS A 64 -0.89 -2.65 -4.87
C HIS A 64 -0.89 -1.32 -5.63
N VAL A 65 0.24 -0.92 -6.22
CA VAL A 65 0.33 0.23 -7.11
C VAL A 65 0.46 -0.29 -8.54
N GLN A 66 -0.29 0.32 -9.45
CA GLN A 66 -0.10 0.13 -10.89
C GLN A 66 0.27 1.48 -11.49
N ASP A 67 1.39 1.50 -12.22
CA ASP A 67 1.81 2.63 -13.08
C ASP A 67 0.76 2.86 -14.19
#